data_AF-A0A932GFK4-F1
#
_entry.id   AF-A0A932GFK4-F1
#
_cell.length_a   1.000
_cell.length_b   1.000
_cell.length_c   1.000
_cell.angle_alpha   90.00
_cell.angle_beta   90.00
_cell.angle_gamma   90.00
#
_symmetry.space_group_name_H-M   'P 1'
#
loop_
_entity.id
_entity.type
_entity.pdbx_description
1 polymer ?
#
loop_
_entity_poly.entity_id
_entity_poly.type
_entity_poly.pdbx_seq_one_letter_code
_entity_poly.pdbx_strand_id
1 'polypeptide(L)'
;MGKVLLIEPQKILQQAISLFLFPEHEVRVEDEAGAAVGSFKDYDLVIIDGDALREHNRLTAEVLRAVQGCKTPTLWLEEEAASQAPKRDKLVVVKKPLEKGTLEAAVGDFLSPGPSRERGGAATPGRAGASKGASKKNPAEQTEQSAFQFIDLVEVVDEEAPPKQGKKAPRKSK
;
A
#
# COMPACT_ATOMS: atom_id res chain seq x y z
N MET A 1 14.66 -2.80 11.91
CA MET A 1 13.37 -2.14 12.14
C MET A 1 13.49 -0.72 11.65
N GLY A 2 12.75 -0.38 10.60
CA GLY A 2 12.82 0.93 9.95
C GLY A 2 11.53 1.72 10.16
N LYS A 3 11.62 3.04 10.13
CA LYS A 3 10.47 3.96 10.20
C LYS A 3 9.99 4.28 8.80
N VAL A 4 8.72 4.00 8.52
CA VAL A 4 8.09 4.23 7.22
C VAL A 4 6.99 5.25 7.37
N LEU A 5 7.01 6.28 6.52
CA LEU A 5 5.90 7.21 6.36
C LEU A 5 5.07 6.78 5.15
N LEU A 6 3.78 6.52 5.36
CA LEU A 6 2.81 6.19 4.33
C LEU A 6 1.87 7.36 4.10
N ILE A 7 1.87 7.92 2.89
CA ILE A 7 0.98 8.98 2.45
C ILE A 7 0.02 8.41 1.41
N GLU A 8 -1.18 8.07 1.85
CA GLU A 8 -2.16 7.31 1.07
C GLU A 8 -3.57 7.78 1.43
N PRO A 9 -4.31 8.47 0.56
CA PRO A 9 -5.67 8.90 0.86
C PRO A 9 -6.68 7.74 1.08
N GLN A 10 -6.46 6.58 0.45
CA GLN A 10 -7.42 5.48 0.49
C GLN A 10 -7.24 4.59 1.73
N LYS A 11 -8.23 4.61 2.64
CA LYS A 11 -8.17 3.90 3.94
C LYS A 11 -7.92 2.40 3.83
N ILE A 12 -8.49 1.74 2.84
CA ILE A 12 -8.29 0.29 2.63
C ILE A 12 -6.83 0.00 2.27
N LEU A 13 -6.25 0.81 1.39
CA LEU A 13 -4.85 0.66 0.97
C LEU A 13 -3.88 1.03 2.09
N GLN A 14 -4.20 2.05 2.89
CA GLN A 14 -3.46 2.37 4.12
C GLN A 14 -3.33 1.15 5.03
N GLN A 15 -4.46 0.50 5.31
CA GLN A 15 -4.48 -0.68 6.18
C GLN A 15 -3.71 -1.84 5.55
N ALA A 16 -3.91 -2.12 4.26
CA ALA A 16 -3.22 -3.20 3.58
C ALA A 16 -1.69 -3.05 3.61
N ILE A 17 -1.17 -1.85 3.33
CA ILE A 17 0.28 -1.57 3.37
C ILE A 17 0.80 -1.60 4.82
N SER A 18 0.05 -1.06 5.77
CA SER A 18 0.44 -1.07 7.19
C SER A 18 0.56 -2.51 7.73
N LEU A 19 -0.39 -3.38 7.37
CA LEU A 19 -0.35 -4.80 7.73
C LEU A 19 0.76 -5.55 6.99
N PHE A 20 1.08 -5.16 5.76
CA PHE A 20 2.17 -5.77 4.99
C PHE A 20 3.55 -5.47 5.58
N LEU A 21 3.74 -4.28 6.15
CA LEU A 21 5.01 -3.83 6.73
C LEU A 21 5.17 -4.22 8.21
N PHE A 22 4.11 -4.68 8.85
CA PHE A 22 4.11 -5.13 10.24
C PHE A 22 4.40 -6.64 10.32
N PRO A 23 5.19 -7.12 11.30
CA PRO A 23 5.80 -6.39 12.42
C PRO A 23 7.20 -5.80 12.16
N GLU A 24 7.74 -5.91 10.95
CA GLU A 24 9.14 -5.61 10.65
C GLU A 24 9.49 -4.11 10.71
N HIS A 25 8.50 -3.26 10.44
CA HIS A 25 8.65 -1.81 10.32
C HIS A 25 7.59 -1.03 11.10
N GLU A 26 7.98 0.14 11.60
CA GLU A 26 7.06 1.09 12.24
C GLU A 26 6.45 1.98 11.15
N VAL A 27 5.14 1.88 10.94
CA VAL A 27 4.44 2.64 9.90
C VAL A 27 3.68 3.81 10.53
N ARG A 28 3.96 5.02 10.05
CA ARG A 28 3.16 6.21 10.32
C ARG A 28 2.34 6.56 9.09
N VAL A 29 1.04 6.68 9.26
CA VAL A 29 0.08 6.92 8.18
C VAL A 29 -0.38 8.36 8.21
N GLU A 30 -0.39 9.02 7.04
CA GLU A 30 -0.90 10.38 6.85
C GLU A 30 -1.82 10.40 5.61
N ASP A 31 -2.92 11.15 5.71
CA ASP A 31 -3.91 11.27 4.62
C ASP A 31 -3.55 12.37 3.60
N GLU A 32 -2.66 13.28 4.02
CA GLU A 32 -2.29 14.47 3.28
C GLU A 32 -0.78 14.64 3.31
N ALA A 33 -0.20 14.89 2.13
CA ALA A 33 1.24 15.04 2.03
C ALA A 33 1.75 16.34 2.67
N GLY A 34 0.94 17.41 2.67
CA GLY A 34 1.35 18.76 3.10
C GLY A 34 1.83 18.82 4.55
N ALA A 35 1.11 18.19 5.49
CA ALA A 35 1.49 18.16 6.90
C ALA A 35 2.79 17.35 7.13
N ALA A 36 3.06 16.36 6.28
CA ALA A 36 4.15 15.42 6.45
C ALA A 36 5.49 15.89 5.83
N VAL A 37 5.45 16.83 4.88
CA VAL A 37 6.63 17.35 4.13
C VAL A 37 7.81 17.68 5.03
N GLY A 38 7.59 18.38 6.15
CA GLY A 38 8.66 18.81 7.06
C GLY A 38 9.36 17.66 7.79
N SER A 39 8.72 16.49 7.84
CA SER A 39 9.16 15.33 8.61
C SER A 39 9.75 14.20 7.76
N PHE A 40 9.84 14.34 6.44
CA PHE A 40 10.36 13.27 5.55
C PHE A 40 11.75 12.76 5.94
N LYS A 41 12.57 13.62 6.53
CA LYS A 41 13.93 13.30 7.00
C LYS A 41 13.97 12.39 8.25
N ASP A 42 12.86 12.29 8.97
CA ASP A 42 12.76 11.55 10.23
C ASP A 42 12.39 10.06 10.01
N TYR A 43 12.16 9.68 8.74
CA TYR A 43 11.81 8.33 8.31
C TYR A 43 12.91 7.74 7.43
N ASP A 44 13.00 6.41 7.42
CA ASP A 44 13.93 5.66 6.59
C ASP A 44 13.39 5.45 5.17
N LEU A 45 12.06 5.39 5.02
CA LEU A 45 11.35 5.27 3.75
C LEU A 45 10.07 6.10 3.77
N VAL A 46 9.76 6.76 2.64
CA VAL A 46 8.47 7.40 2.41
C VAL A 46 7.75 6.69 1.27
N ILE A 47 6.53 6.23 1.51
CA ILE A 47 5.64 5.66 0.49
C ILE A 47 4.58 6.70 0.18
N ILE A 48 4.43 7.07 -1.09
CA ILE A 48 3.49 8.11 -1.53
C ILE A 48 2.64 7.57 -2.66
N ASP A 49 1.33 7.59 -2.49
CA ASP A 49 0.41 7.36 -3.58
C ASP A 49 0.17 8.63 -4.39
N GLY A 50 0.98 8.81 -5.43
CA GLY A 50 0.90 9.97 -6.30
C GLY A 50 -0.41 10.04 -7.08
N ASP A 51 -0.97 8.88 -7.40
CA ASP A 51 -2.18 8.77 -8.20
C ASP A 51 -3.42 9.13 -7.38
N ALA A 52 -3.59 8.50 -6.21
CA ALA A 52 -4.70 8.83 -5.31
C ALA A 52 -4.61 10.29 -4.82
N LEU A 53 -3.40 10.79 -4.51
CA LEU A 53 -3.25 12.20 -4.14
C LEU A 53 -3.67 13.15 -5.27
N ARG A 54 -3.50 12.77 -6.54
CA ARG A 54 -3.97 13.55 -7.69
C ARG A 54 -5.47 13.47 -7.83
N GLU A 55 -6.05 12.28 -7.78
CA GLU A 55 -7.51 12.06 -7.85
C GLU A 55 -8.26 12.87 -6.79
N HIS A 56 -7.68 12.96 -5.59
CA HIS A 56 -8.24 13.71 -4.47
C HIS A 56 -7.84 15.20 -4.43
N ASN A 57 -7.13 15.72 -5.44
CA ASN A 57 -6.60 17.10 -5.49
C ASN A 57 -5.73 17.49 -4.28
N ARG A 58 -5.03 16.52 -3.69
CA ARG A 58 -4.13 16.67 -2.52
C ARG A 58 -2.66 16.71 -2.89
N LEU A 59 -2.32 16.42 -4.14
CA LEU A 59 -0.96 16.54 -4.66
C LEU A 59 -0.64 18.00 -5.05
N THR A 60 -0.09 18.77 -4.12
CA THR A 60 0.29 20.16 -4.38
C THR A 60 1.69 20.28 -5.00
N ALA A 61 1.96 21.41 -5.67
CA ALA A 61 3.29 21.71 -6.21
C ALA A 61 4.37 21.80 -5.11
N GLU A 62 3.98 22.19 -3.90
CA GLU A 62 4.86 22.19 -2.72
C GLU A 62 5.28 20.77 -2.33
N VAL A 63 4.32 19.84 -2.28
CA VAL A 63 4.58 18.43 -2.01
C VAL A 63 5.51 17.86 -3.07
N LEU A 64 5.25 18.11 -4.35
CA LEU A 64 6.13 17.63 -5.42
C LEU A 64 7.56 18.18 -5.27
N ARG A 65 7.71 19.46 -4.92
CA ARG A 65 9.02 20.08 -4.66
C ARG A 65 9.70 19.47 -3.44
N ALA A 66 8.96 19.21 -2.38
CA ALA A 66 9.46 18.56 -1.17
C ALA A 66 9.97 17.14 -1.47
N VAL A 67 9.19 16.37 -2.23
CA VAL A 67 9.56 15.03 -2.68
C VAL A 67 10.80 15.11 -3.59
N GLN A 68 10.89 16.06 -4.51
CA GLN A 68 12.08 16.24 -5.36
C GLN A 68 13.33 16.62 -4.55
N GLY A 69 13.18 17.45 -3.52
CA GLY A 69 14.29 17.93 -2.70
C GLY A 69 14.69 17.01 -1.54
N CYS A 70 13.89 15.97 -1.22
CA CYS A 70 14.17 15.13 -0.07
C CYS A 70 15.24 14.06 -0.39
N LYS A 71 16.11 13.82 0.59
CA LYS A 71 17.18 12.80 0.51
C LYS A 71 16.71 11.42 0.92
N THR A 72 15.56 11.35 1.59
CA THR A 72 14.94 10.11 2.05
C THR A 72 14.50 9.28 0.85
N PRO A 73 14.82 7.97 0.84
CA PRO A 73 14.27 7.05 -0.13
C PRO A 73 12.75 7.15 -0.24
N THR A 74 12.24 7.10 -1.46
CA THR A 74 10.80 7.22 -1.68
C THR A 74 10.29 6.19 -2.67
N LEU A 75 9.18 5.58 -2.31
CA LEU A 75 8.43 4.66 -3.14
C LEU A 75 7.17 5.38 -3.60
N TRP A 76 7.02 5.53 -4.92
CA TRP A 76 5.95 6.29 -5.55
C TRP A 76 4.96 5.33 -6.22
N LEU A 77 3.70 5.33 -5.79
CA LEU A 77 2.67 4.47 -6.37
C LEU A 77 1.95 5.19 -7.51
N GLU A 78 1.91 4.57 -8.69
CA GLU A 78 1.17 5.07 -9.86
C GLU A 78 0.49 3.95 -10.63
N GLU A 79 -0.70 4.20 -11.19
CA GLU A 79 -1.35 3.26 -12.11
C GLU A 79 -0.63 3.19 -13.47
N GLU A 80 -0.30 4.36 -14.03
CA GLU A 80 0.50 4.46 -15.25
C GLU A 80 1.95 4.83 -14.90
N ALA A 81 2.84 3.83 -15.01
CA ALA A 81 4.22 3.98 -14.59
C ALA A 81 4.91 5.14 -15.31
N ALA A 82 5.40 6.11 -14.53
CA ALA A 82 6.25 7.22 -14.94
C ALA A 82 5.58 8.35 -15.73
N SER A 83 4.25 8.42 -15.77
CA SER A 83 3.55 9.52 -16.43
C SER A 83 3.79 10.85 -15.71
N GLN A 84 3.84 10.85 -14.37
CA GLN A 84 3.93 12.08 -13.58
C GLN A 84 4.76 11.97 -12.29
N ALA A 85 5.43 10.84 -12.07
CA ALA A 85 6.35 10.68 -10.95
C ALA A 85 7.52 11.68 -10.99
N PRO A 86 7.94 12.24 -9.84
CA PRO A 86 9.13 13.08 -9.76
C PRO A 86 10.40 12.33 -10.19
N LYS A 87 11.24 12.95 -11.03
CA LYS A 87 12.52 12.35 -11.47
C LYS A 87 13.63 12.62 -10.44
N ARG A 88 14.12 11.58 -9.76
CA ARG A 88 15.35 11.61 -8.94
C ARG A 88 15.92 10.21 -8.70
N ASP A 89 17.16 10.15 -8.22
CA ASP A 89 17.91 8.89 -8.06
C ASP A 89 17.38 7.96 -6.95
N LYS A 90 16.86 8.50 -5.84
CA LYS A 90 16.35 7.71 -4.69
C LYS A 90 14.82 7.57 -4.70
N LEU A 91 14.24 7.46 -5.88
CA LEU A 91 12.81 7.26 -6.06
C LEU A 91 12.56 6.03 -6.93
N VAL A 92 11.77 5.09 -6.41
CA VAL A 92 11.30 3.93 -7.15
C VAL A 92 9.80 4.10 -7.40
N VAL A 93 9.40 4.00 -8.66
CA VAL A 93 7.98 3.99 -9.04
C VAL A 93 7.50 2.55 -9.03
N VAL A 94 6.47 2.27 -8.23
CA VAL A 94 5.78 0.98 -8.19
C VAL A 94 4.44 1.13 -8.88
N LYS A 95 4.26 0.31 -9.92
CA LYS A 95 3.04 0.32 -10.73
C LYS A 95 1.90 -0.38 -9.99
N LYS A 96 0.69 0.19 -10.04
CA LYS A 96 -0.55 -0.48 -9.63
C LYS A 96 -1.10 -1.37 -10.76
N PRO A 97 -1.77 -2.49 -10.46
CA PRO A 97 -2.09 -3.02 -9.13
C PRO A 97 -0.85 -3.49 -8.34
N LEU A 98 -0.86 -3.33 -7.02
CA LEU A 98 0.28 -3.66 -6.17
C LEU A 98 0.41 -5.17 -5.98
N GLU A 99 1.42 -5.75 -6.61
CA GLU A 99 1.81 -7.13 -6.36
C GLU A 99 2.71 -7.24 -5.13
N LYS A 100 2.40 -8.19 -4.24
CA LYS A 100 3.14 -8.38 -2.98
C LYS A 100 4.66 -8.46 -3.19
N GLY A 101 5.11 -9.30 -4.11
CA GLY A 101 6.55 -9.50 -4.36
C GLY A 101 7.26 -8.24 -4.89
N THR A 102 6.55 -7.43 -5.67
CA THR A 102 7.09 -6.15 -6.19
C THR A 102 7.23 -5.12 -5.08
N LEU A 103 6.22 -5.01 -4.21
CA LEU A 103 6.28 -4.13 -3.05
C LEU A 103 7.36 -4.57 -2.06
N GLU A 104 7.47 -5.87 -1.79
CA GLU A 104 8.50 -6.46 -0.92
C GLU A 104 9.91 -6.18 -1.42
N ALA A 105 10.16 -6.40 -2.72
CA ALA A 105 11.44 -6.11 -3.33
C ALA A 105 11.79 -4.61 -3.23
N ALA A 106 10.83 -3.73 -3.54
CA ALA A 106 11.06 -2.28 -3.51
C ALA A 106 11.29 -1.74 -2.09
N VAL A 107 10.59 -2.28 -1.09
CA VAL A 107 10.82 -1.94 0.32
C VAL A 107 12.16 -2.50 0.79
N GLY A 108 12.48 -3.74 0.42
CA GLY A 108 13.75 -4.40 0.74
C GLY A 108 14.95 -3.65 0.17
N ASP A 109 14.87 -3.13 -1.06
CA ASP A 109 15.93 -2.34 -1.68
C ASP A 109 16.28 -1.06 -0.88
N PHE A 110 15.32 -0.50 -0.12
CA PHE A 110 15.52 0.72 0.66
C PHE A 110 15.81 0.49 2.14
N LEU A 111 15.18 -0.52 2.75
CA LEU A 111 15.25 -0.75 4.19
C LEU A 111 16.20 -1.89 4.58
N SER A 112 16.74 -2.65 3.63
CA SER A 112 17.71 -3.71 3.92
C SER A 112 19.12 -3.13 4.15
N PRO A 113 19.83 -3.55 5.22
CA PRO A 113 21.18 -3.08 5.50
C PRO A 113 22.23 -3.68 4.54
N GLY A 114 22.37 -3.06 3.35
CA GLY A 114 23.55 -3.12 2.45
C GLY A 114 23.65 -4.29 1.45
N PRO A 115 24.68 -4.31 0.57
CA PRO A 115 25.36 -3.19 -0.08
C PRO A 115 24.64 -2.80 -1.39
N SER A 116 24.83 -1.56 -1.82
CA SER A 116 24.47 -1.01 -3.13
C SER A 116 24.57 -2.06 -4.25
N ARG A 117 23.42 -2.57 -4.71
CA ARG A 117 23.36 -3.31 -5.97
C ARG A 117 23.53 -2.26 -7.08
N GLU A 118 24.78 -2.07 -7.51
CA GLU A 118 25.08 -1.33 -8.73
C GLU A 118 24.20 -1.89 -9.84
N ARG A 119 23.16 -1.14 -10.22
CA ARG A 119 22.38 -1.40 -11.42
C ARG A 119 23.27 -0.98 -12.58
N GLY A 120 24.17 -1.89 -12.96
CA GLY A 120 25.04 -1.76 -14.12
C GLY A 120 24.20 -1.45 -15.35
N GLY A 121 24.41 -0.26 -15.90
CA GLY A 121 23.95 0.08 -17.22
C GLY A 121 24.68 -0.77 -18.26
N ALA A 122 23.94 -1.35 -19.19
CA ALA A 122 24.45 -1.66 -20.51
C ALA A 122 23.29 -1.56 -21.50
N ALA A 123 23.40 -0.55 -22.36
CA ALA A 123 22.55 -0.36 -23.51
C ALA A 123 22.63 -1.54 -24.49
N THR A 124 21.51 -1.78 -25.17
CA THR A 124 21.30 -2.57 -26.41
C THR A 124 22.29 -2.15 -27.53
N PRO A 125 22.41 -2.84 -28.71
CA PRO A 125 21.42 -3.70 -29.37
C PRO A 125 21.96 -4.93 -30.16
N GLY A 126 21.04 -5.77 -30.65
CA GLY A 126 21.23 -6.45 -31.94
C GLY A 126 21.05 -7.96 -31.96
N ARG A 127 19.98 -8.39 -32.65
CA ARG A 127 20.05 -9.08 -33.96
C ARG A 127 19.01 -10.19 -34.07
N ALA A 128 18.06 -9.90 -34.96
CA ALA A 128 17.29 -10.78 -35.83
C ALA A 128 17.50 -12.30 -35.71
N GLY A 129 16.38 -13.01 -35.56
CA GLY A 129 16.27 -14.44 -35.80
C GLY A 129 14.81 -14.84 -35.99
N ALA A 130 14.26 -14.54 -37.18
CA ALA A 130 12.98 -15.10 -37.60
C ALA A 130 13.12 -16.62 -37.74
N SER A 131 12.16 -17.38 -37.20
CA SER A 131 11.89 -18.75 -37.66
C SER A 131 10.44 -19.13 -37.35
N LYS A 132 9.76 -19.49 -38.44
CA LYS A 132 8.39 -19.98 -38.53
C LYS A 132 8.21 -21.30 -37.78
N GLY A 133 7.03 -21.51 -37.21
CA GLY A 133 6.59 -22.81 -36.73
C GLY A 133 5.12 -22.78 -36.34
N ALA A 134 4.22 -22.84 -37.32
CA ALA A 134 2.80 -23.02 -37.08
C ALA A 134 2.51 -24.47 -36.66
N SER A 135 1.65 -24.65 -35.64
CA SER A 135 0.73 -25.79 -35.57
C SER A 135 -0.45 -25.47 -34.64
N LYS A 136 -1.64 -25.57 -35.23
CA LYS A 136 -2.99 -25.44 -34.65
C LYS A 136 -3.25 -26.50 -33.58
N LYS A 137 -4.01 -26.13 -32.53
CA LYS A 137 -5.37 -26.66 -32.23
C LYS A 137 -5.91 -26.10 -30.89
N ASN A 138 -6.93 -25.25 -30.97
CA ASN A 138 -8.03 -25.15 -29.99
C ASN A 138 -9.04 -26.29 -30.29
N PRO A 139 -10.10 -26.57 -29.49
CA PRO A 139 -10.70 -25.75 -28.41
C PRO A 139 -11.12 -26.53 -27.13
N ALA A 140 -11.51 -25.81 -26.08
CA ALA A 140 -12.77 -26.03 -25.35
C ALA A 140 -12.94 -25.00 -24.22
N GLU A 141 -14.00 -24.22 -24.31
CA GLU A 141 -14.63 -23.47 -23.23
C GLU A 141 -15.15 -24.41 -22.14
N GLN A 142 -15.06 -23.96 -20.88
CA GLN A 142 -16.05 -24.18 -19.83
C GLN A 142 -15.77 -23.13 -18.73
N THR A 143 -16.50 -22.02 -18.72
CA THR A 143 -17.74 -21.79 -17.95
C THR A 143 -17.45 -21.54 -16.46
N GLU A 144 -17.59 -20.26 -16.11
CA GLU A 144 -18.25 -19.70 -14.93
C GLU A 144 -18.30 -20.56 -13.64
N GLN A 145 -17.81 -20.01 -12.53
CA GLN A 145 -18.68 -19.29 -11.59
C GLN A 145 -17.86 -18.83 -10.38
N SER A 146 -17.88 -17.52 -10.20
CA SER A 146 -17.50 -16.82 -8.99
C SER A 146 -18.34 -17.32 -7.81
N ALA A 147 -17.69 -17.94 -6.82
CA ALA A 147 -18.30 -18.18 -5.52
C ALA A 147 -17.79 -17.10 -4.55
N PHE A 148 -18.38 -15.91 -4.63
CA PHE A 148 -18.33 -14.95 -3.52
C PHE A 148 -18.98 -15.62 -2.30
N GLN A 149 -18.18 -15.98 -1.31
CA GLN A 149 -18.70 -16.33 0.01
C GLN A 149 -19.05 -15.01 0.70
N PHE A 150 -20.35 -14.70 0.75
CA PHE A 150 -20.87 -13.61 1.56
C PHE A 150 -20.58 -13.92 3.02
N ILE A 151 -19.84 -13.04 3.70
CA ILE A 151 -19.65 -13.09 5.14
C ILE A 151 -20.91 -12.45 5.75
N ASP A 152 -21.73 -13.25 6.42
CA ASP A 152 -22.87 -12.77 7.20
C ASP A 152 -22.35 -12.27 8.55
N LEU A 153 -22.28 -10.95 8.72
CA LEU A 153 -21.89 -10.30 9.96
C LEU A 153 -23.07 -10.35 10.93
N VAL A 154 -23.15 -11.43 11.71
CA VAL A 154 -24.10 -11.51 12.83
C VAL A 154 -23.56 -10.71 14.00
N GLU A 155 -24.23 -9.60 14.33
CA GLU A 155 -24.04 -8.87 15.57
C GLU A 155 -24.68 -9.67 16.72
N VAL A 156 -23.87 -10.37 17.51
CA VAL A 156 -24.32 -10.96 18.78
C VAL A 156 -23.94 -10.01 19.91
N VAL A 157 -24.86 -9.10 20.24
CA VAL A 157 -24.86 -8.37 21.50
C VAL A 157 -25.44 -9.30 22.58
N ASP A 158 -24.58 -9.94 23.37
CA ASP A 158 -25.01 -10.46 24.68
C ASP A 158 -24.96 -9.30 25.69
N GLU A 159 -26.06 -8.55 25.72
CA GLU A 159 -26.37 -7.58 26.78
C GLU A 159 -26.89 -8.35 28.00
N GLU A 160 -26.01 -8.96 28.80
CA GLU A 160 -26.41 -9.39 30.14
C GLU A 160 -26.39 -8.18 31.10
N ALA A 161 -27.59 -7.68 31.36
CA ALA A 161 -27.87 -6.51 32.19
C ALA A 161 -27.37 -6.68 33.65
N PRO A 162 -26.96 -5.59 34.33
CA PRO A 162 -26.44 -5.63 35.69
C PRO A 162 -27.52 -6.03 36.72
N PRO A 163 -27.15 -6.75 37.80
CA PRO A 163 -28.09 -7.15 38.85
C PRO A 163 -28.63 -5.92 39.59
N LYS A 164 -29.94 -5.66 39.43
CA LYS A 164 -30.66 -4.63 40.18
C LYS A 164 -30.79 -5.05 41.65
N GLN A 165 -30.11 -4.33 42.52
CA GLN A 165 -30.35 -4.33 43.96
C GLN A 165 -31.80 -3.95 44.29
N GLY A 166 -32.40 -4.73 45.19
CA GLY A 166 -33.30 -4.24 46.22
C GLY A 166 -34.71 -3.83 45.81
N LYS A 167 -35.68 -4.74 46.00
CA LYS A 167 -37.02 -4.37 46.48
C LYS A 167 -37.53 -5.40 47.49
N LYS A 168 -37.45 -5.04 48.77
CA LYS A 168 -38.33 -5.60 49.81
C LYS A 168 -39.77 -5.21 49.44
N ALA A 169 -40.67 -6.18 49.40
CA ALA A 169 -42.11 -5.92 49.40
C ALA A 169 -42.78 -6.77 50.52
N PRO A 170 -43.84 -6.27 51.17
CA PRO A 170 -44.31 -6.84 52.43
C PRO A 170 -45.67 -7.57 52.32
N ARG A 171 -46.03 -8.29 53.41
CA ARG A 171 -47.38 -8.76 53.85
C ARG A 171 -47.89 -10.05 53.16
N LYS A 172 -48.62 -10.98 53.79
CA LYS A 172 -49.63 -10.88 54.88
C LYS A 172 -49.94 -12.31 55.44
N SER A 173 -50.18 -12.37 56.76
CA SER A 173 -51.02 -13.29 57.57
C SER A 173 -51.47 -14.67 57.05
N LYS A 174 -51.33 -15.67 57.93
CA LYS A 174 -52.44 -16.53 58.36
C LYS A 174 -52.32 -16.82 59.85
#